data_AF-A0A8H5S749-F1
#
_entry.id   AF-A0A8H5S749-F1
#
_cell.length_a   1.000
_cell.length_b   1.000
_cell.length_c   1.000
_cell.angle_alpha   90.00
_cell.angle_beta   90.00
_cell.angle_gamma   90.00
#
_symmetry.space_group_name_H-M   'P 1'
#
loop_
_entity.id
_entity.type
_entity.pdbx_description
1 polymer ?
#
loop_
_entity_poly.entity_id
_entity_poly.type
_entity_poly.pdbx_seq_one_letter_code
_entity_poly.pdbx_strand_id
1 'polypeptide(L)'
;MAIIDINTILDPPMKLAAKLKDTLNAMAPRPSDDIRNKHRWYQCTVQNATQFNIRLENSYFNSGKYLAAPNPVGPYGQMTFTAYNDRFGASTGLSFSAHLDEAHRSYFAIGLDAPAAGGFRAGVLESDSAKKGLEIATRQGNSITLTDRYKGKDSDGDDQVIEFHVAVYPGMEMKVVITQVIVDSNDE
;
A
#
# COMPACT_ATOMS: atom_id res chain seq x y z
N MET A 1 -3.75 -12.62 -16.86
CA MET A 1 -3.18 -13.20 -15.64
C MET A 1 -2.03 -14.09 -16.06
N ALA A 2 -0.80 -13.69 -15.74
CA ALA A 2 0.40 -14.50 -15.98
C ALA A 2 0.94 -15.02 -14.64
N ILE A 3 1.55 -16.20 -14.66
CA ILE A 3 2.39 -16.68 -13.56
C ILE A 3 3.84 -16.38 -13.95
N ILE A 4 4.52 -15.60 -13.13
CA ILE A 4 5.89 -15.12 -13.39
C ILE A 4 6.82 -15.78 -12.37
N ASP A 5 7.83 -16.50 -12.86
CA ASP A 5 8.87 -17.07 -12.00
C ASP A 5 9.77 -15.97 -11.44
N ILE A 6 9.98 -15.98 -10.12
CA ILE A 6 10.85 -15.04 -9.40
C ILE A 6 11.96 -15.80 -8.67
N ASN A 7 13.11 -15.14 -8.53
CA ASN A 7 14.30 -15.75 -7.89
C ASN A 7 14.35 -15.56 -6.36
N THR A 8 13.26 -15.12 -5.75
CA THR A 8 13.19 -14.90 -4.30
C THR A 8 12.65 -16.12 -3.58
N ILE A 9 13.32 -16.48 -2.47
CA ILE A 9 12.85 -17.53 -1.56
C ILE A 9 11.63 -16.98 -0.83
N LEU A 10 10.49 -17.65 -1.00
CA LEU A 10 9.22 -17.28 -0.41
C LEU A 10 9.11 -17.77 1.04
N ASP A 11 8.48 -16.98 1.90
CA ASP A 11 8.14 -17.44 3.24
C ASP A 11 7.15 -18.62 3.18
N PRO A 12 7.43 -19.74 3.89
CA PRO A 12 6.50 -20.86 3.99
C PRO A 12 5.14 -20.44 4.58
N PRO A 13 4.05 -21.17 4.29
CA PRO A 13 2.68 -20.78 4.66
C PRO A 13 2.51 -20.40 6.14
N MET A 14 3.05 -21.20 7.06
CA MET A 14 2.94 -20.94 8.50
C MET A 14 3.69 -19.67 8.94
N LYS A 15 4.86 -19.41 8.35
CA LYS A 15 5.65 -18.21 8.64
C LYS A 15 4.94 -16.97 8.09
N LEU A 16 4.43 -17.04 6.87
CA LEU A 16 3.67 -15.96 6.25
C LEU A 16 2.42 -15.62 7.08
N ALA A 17 1.64 -16.63 7.48
CA ALA A 17 0.43 -16.44 8.26
C ALA A 17 0.71 -15.74 9.60
N ALA A 18 1.77 -16.15 10.31
CA ALA A 18 2.18 -15.50 11.56
C ALA A 18 2.59 -14.03 11.33
N LYS A 19 3.44 -13.76 10.32
CA LYS A 19 3.90 -12.42 10.01
C LYS A 19 2.79 -11.49 9.55
N LEU A 20 1.85 -12.00 8.75
CA LEU A 20 0.67 -11.28 8.31
C LEU A 20 -0.19 -10.88 9.52
N LYS A 21 -0.49 -11.83 10.41
CA LYS A 21 -1.24 -11.55 11.65
C LYS A 21 -0.57 -10.48 12.50
N ASP A 22 0.74 -10.57 12.72
CA ASP A 22 1.48 -9.60 13.53
C ASP A 22 1.45 -8.21 12.91
N THR A 23 1.66 -8.12 11.59
CA THR A 23 1.68 -6.84 10.86
C THR A 23 0.30 -6.17 10.87
N LEU A 24 -0.77 -6.94 10.67
CA LEU A 24 -2.13 -6.39 10.67
C LEU A 24 -2.61 -5.95 12.06
N ASN A 25 -2.10 -6.57 13.12
CA ASN A 25 -2.39 -6.19 14.50
C ASN A 25 -1.49 -5.07 15.04
N ALA A 26 -0.46 -4.67 14.29
CA ALA A 26 0.40 -3.57 14.68
C ALA A 26 -0.44 -2.28 14.81
N MET A 27 -0.29 -1.59 15.94
CA MET A 27 -0.99 -0.35 16.18
C MET A 27 -0.44 0.76 15.28
N ALA A 28 -1.35 1.45 14.60
CA ALA A 28 -0.99 2.68 13.90
C ALA A 28 -0.57 3.75 14.93
N PRO A 29 0.51 4.52 14.67
CA PRO A 29 0.87 5.65 15.52
C PRO A 29 -0.28 6.65 15.61
N ARG A 30 -0.49 7.24 16.79
CA ARG A 30 -1.47 8.32 16.93
C ARG A 30 -0.97 9.59 16.21
N PRO A 31 -1.84 10.34 15.53
CA PRO A 31 -1.48 11.63 14.96
C PRO A 31 -0.94 12.60 16.03
N SER A 32 0.15 13.31 15.71
CA SER A 32 0.72 14.32 16.59
C SER A 32 -0.20 15.54 16.74
N ASP A 33 -0.02 16.33 17.79
CA ASP A 33 -0.81 17.56 17.95
C ASP A 33 -0.53 18.59 16.82
N ASP A 34 0.68 18.58 16.25
CA ASP A 34 1.05 19.46 15.12
C ASP A 34 0.16 19.26 13.89
N ILE A 35 -0.16 18.00 13.56
CA ILE A 35 -1.06 17.70 12.44
C ILE A 35 -2.52 17.91 12.84
N ARG A 36 -2.90 17.55 14.07
CA ARG A 36 -4.28 17.69 14.58
C ARG A 36 -4.74 19.14 14.69
N ASN A 37 -3.81 20.07 14.88
CA ASN A 37 -4.08 21.51 14.91
C ASN A 37 -4.25 22.13 13.51
N LYS A 38 -4.06 21.37 12.43
CA LYS A 38 -4.34 21.83 11.07
C LYS A 38 -5.84 21.79 10.81
N HIS A 39 -6.33 22.73 9.99
CA HIS A 39 -7.76 22.81 9.70
C HIS A 39 -8.27 21.58 8.93
N ARG A 40 -7.50 21.10 7.96
CA ARG A 40 -7.82 19.92 7.17
C ARG A 40 -6.55 19.11 6.94
N TRP A 41 -6.56 17.86 7.39
CA TRP A 41 -5.38 17.00 7.34
C TRP A 41 -5.79 15.55 7.24
N TYR A 42 -4.82 14.72 6.86
CA TYR A 42 -4.89 13.29 7.07
C TYR A 42 -3.53 12.74 7.52
N GLN A 43 -3.60 11.63 8.24
CA GLN A 43 -2.49 10.73 8.47
C GLN A 43 -2.78 9.44 7.73
N CYS A 44 -1.83 8.92 6.95
CA CYS A 44 -1.97 7.63 6.29
C CYS A 44 -0.96 6.64 6.86
N THR A 45 -1.44 5.47 7.27
CA THR A 45 -0.59 4.34 7.66
C THR A 45 -0.60 3.29 6.56
N VAL A 46 0.58 2.93 6.07
CA VAL A 46 0.76 1.84 5.09
C VAL A 46 1.32 0.63 5.83
N GLN A 47 0.55 -0.45 5.84
CA GLN A 47 0.94 -1.74 6.43
C GLN A 47 1.37 -2.68 5.31
N ASN A 48 2.66 -3.04 5.31
CA ASN A 48 3.23 -3.99 4.36
C ASN A 48 3.25 -5.38 4.99
N ALA A 49 2.17 -6.13 4.86
CA ALA A 49 2.07 -7.52 5.29
C ALA A 49 2.57 -8.49 4.19
N THR A 50 3.74 -8.18 3.62
CA THR A 50 4.44 -8.99 2.62
C THR A 50 5.90 -9.13 3.01
N GLN A 51 6.58 -10.15 2.44
CA GLN A 51 8.02 -10.30 2.61
C GLN A 51 8.87 -9.35 1.75
N PHE A 52 8.23 -8.53 0.90
CA PHE A 52 8.91 -7.70 -0.08
C PHE A 52 9.05 -6.27 0.41
N ASN A 53 10.04 -5.54 -0.12
CA ASN A 53 10.14 -4.11 0.11
C ASN A 53 9.12 -3.38 -0.77
N ILE A 54 8.32 -2.51 -0.17
CA ILE A 54 7.41 -1.62 -0.89
C ILE A 54 8.11 -0.27 -1.05
N ARG A 55 8.49 0.07 -2.27
CA ARG A 55 9.19 1.30 -2.59
C ARG A 55 8.23 2.34 -3.12
N LEU A 56 8.45 3.59 -2.72
CA LEU A 56 7.78 4.73 -3.31
C LEU A 56 8.49 5.06 -4.63
N GLU A 57 7.75 5.01 -5.73
CA GLU A 57 8.29 5.26 -7.08
C GLU A 57 8.04 6.71 -7.51
N ASN A 58 6.81 7.20 -7.29
CA ASN A 58 6.43 8.55 -7.68
C ASN A 58 5.37 9.13 -6.75
N SER A 59 5.32 10.46 -6.69
CA SER A 59 4.33 11.23 -5.96
C SER A 59 3.73 12.31 -6.86
N TYR A 60 2.40 12.33 -6.94
CA TYR A 60 1.65 13.41 -7.57
C TYR A 60 0.92 14.19 -6.49
N PHE A 61 1.46 15.35 -6.15
CA PHE A 61 0.93 16.16 -5.08
C PHE A 61 0.08 17.31 -5.64
N ASN A 62 -1.25 17.14 -5.63
CA ASN A 62 -2.18 18.07 -6.25
C ASN A 62 -2.49 19.29 -5.36
N SER A 63 -2.60 19.09 -4.04
CA SER A 63 -2.85 20.17 -3.09
C SER A 63 -2.38 19.84 -1.68
N GLY A 64 -2.13 20.88 -0.87
CA GLY A 64 -1.73 20.76 0.54
C GLY A 64 -0.24 20.92 0.75
N LYS A 65 0.30 20.33 1.82
CA LYS A 65 1.73 20.08 2.08
C LYS A 65 1.88 18.81 2.93
N TYR A 66 2.98 18.09 2.77
CA TYR A 66 3.37 17.06 3.74
C TYR A 66 3.91 17.72 5.00
N LEU A 67 3.49 17.22 6.17
CA LEU A 67 4.22 17.47 7.41
C LEU A 67 5.29 16.37 7.60
N ALA A 68 4.94 15.12 7.31
CA ALA A 68 5.86 14.01 7.13
C ALA A 68 5.59 13.36 5.78
N ALA A 69 6.61 13.26 4.92
CA ALA A 69 6.49 12.65 3.59
C ALA A 69 6.52 11.11 3.67
N PRO A 70 5.91 10.41 2.70
CA PRO A 70 5.97 8.94 2.62
C PRO A 70 7.41 8.46 2.39
N ASN A 71 7.73 7.30 2.98
CA ASN A 71 9.01 6.61 2.83
C ASN A 71 8.79 5.16 2.37
N PRO A 72 9.81 4.46 1.87
CA PRO A 72 9.73 3.03 1.62
C PRO A 72 9.35 2.24 2.89
N VAL A 73 8.66 1.11 2.70
CA VAL A 73 8.24 0.21 3.78
C VAL A 73 8.95 -1.13 3.63
N GLY A 74 9.71 -1.51 4.65
CA GLY A 74 10.36 -2.82 4.69
C GLY A 74 9.36 -3.97 4.85
N PRO A 75 9.81 -5.22 4.63
CA PRO A 75 9.00 -6.42 4.82
C PRO A 75 8.34 -6.47 6.20
N TYR A 76 7.06 -6.84 6.25
CA TYR A 76 6.29 -6.97 7.51
C TYR A 76 6.33 -5.72 8.39
N GLY A 77 6.51 -4.55 7.77
CA GLY A 77 6.64 -3.27 8.43
C GLY A 77 5.41 -2.39 8.23
N GLN A 78 5.46 -1.21 8.84
CA GLN A 78 4.53 -0.14 8.56
C GLN A 78 5.26 1.19 8.45
N MET A 79 4.71 2.09 7.65
CA MET A 79 5.06 3.51 7.68
C MET A 79 3.84 4.34 7.99
N THR A 80 4.07 5.58 8.43
CA THR A 80 3.04 6.59 8.57
C THR A 80 3.54 7.90 7.99
N PHE A 81 2.68 8.59 7.24
CA PHE A 81 2.96 9.91 6.71
C PHE A 81 1.73 10.81 6.85
N THR A 82 1.92 12.12 6.75
CA THR A 82 0.88 13.10 7.05
C THR A 82 0.88 14.23 6.04
N ALA A 83 -0.32 14.68 5.65
CA ALA A 83 -0.49 15.87 4.83
C ALA A 83 -1.62 16.74 5.37
N TYR A 84 -1.52 18.04 5.10
CA TYR A 84 -2.48 19.03 5.54
C TYR A 84 -2.71 20.12 4.50
N ASN A 85 -3.78 20.87 4.67
CA ASN A 85 -4.15 21.93 3.76
C ASN A 85 -3.21 23.13 3.88
N ASP A 86 -2.75 23.63 2.74
CA ASP A 86 -2.19 24.99 2.66
C ASP A 86 -3.32 26.00 2.39
N ARG A 87 -4.24 25.65 1.47
CA ARG A 87 -5.36 26.52 1.06
C ARG A 87 -6.70 25.81 0.98
N PHE A 88 -6.84 24.78 0.15
CA PHE A 88 -8.14 24.17 -0.20
C PHE A 88 -8.30 22.68 0.15
N GLY A 89 -7.28 22.04 0.71
CA GLY A 89 -7.31 20.61 1.02
C GLY A 89 -5.91 20.00 0.97
N ALA A 90 -5.83 18.69 1.18
CA ALA A 90 -4.62 17.92 0.97
C ALA A 90 -4.95 16.71 0.09
N SER A 91 -4.36 16.64 -1.09
CA SER A 91 -4.67 15.60 -2.07
C SER A 91 -3.37 15.10 -2.71
N THR A 92 -3.11 13.80 -2.58
CA THR A 92 -1.94 13.17 -3.18
C THR A 92 -2.31 11.88 -3.88
N GLY A 93 -1.64 11.66 -5.00
CA GLY A 93 -1.44 10.34 -5.58
C GLY A 93 -0.05 9.83 -5.26
N LEU A 94 0.12 8.54 -5.07
CA LEU A 94 1.40 7.88 -4.83
C LEU A 94 1.45 6.59 -5.64
N SER A 95 2.54 6.32 -6.34
CA SER A 95 2.78 5.01 -6.93
C SER A 95 3.88 4.28 -6.18
N PHE A 96 3.66 2.99 -5.99
CA PHE A 96 4.53 2.09 -5.27
C PHE A 96 4.88 0.90 -6.13
N SER A 97 6.01 0.27 -5.81
CA SER A 97 6.37 -1.04 -6.34
C SER A 97 6.71 -2.02 -5.23
N ALA A 98 6.25 -3.27 -5.35
CA ALA A 98 6.80 -4.39 -4.62
C ALA A 98 8.01 -4.94 -5.38
N HIS A 99 9.18 -4.92 -4.74
CA HIS A 99 10.41 -5.44 -5.32
C HIS A 99 10.51 -6.94 -5.08
N LEU A 100 10.30 -7.73 -6.14
CA LEU A 100 10.21 -9.19 -6.05
C LEU A 100 11.58 -9.83 -6.21
N ASP A 101 12.37 -9.38 -7.18
CA ASP A 101 13.78 -9.72 -7.36
C ASP A 101 14.50 -8.60 -8.17
N GLU A 102 15.63 -8.90 -8.82
CA GLU A 102 16.36 -7.91 -9.63
C GLU A 102 15.62 -7.48 -10.90
N ALA A 103 14.79 -8.36 -11.49
CA ALA A 103 14.12 -8.15 -12.77
C ALA A 103 12.64 -7.77 -12.59
N HIS A 104 12.00 -8.27 -11.52
CA HIS A 104 10.55 -8.23 -11.37
C HIS A 104 10.10 -7.24 -10.30
N ARG A 105 9.13 -6.41 -10.69
CA ARG A 105 8.45 -5.45 -9.82
C ARG A 105 6.95 -5.51 -10.10
N SER A 106 6.15 -5.40 -9.05
CA SER A 106 4.69 -5.27 -9.17
C SER A 106 4.26 -3.87 -8.75
N TYR A 107 3.47 -3.18 -9.57
CA TYR A 107 3.14 -1.77 -9.36
C TYR A 107 1.69 -1.55 -8.95
N PHE A 108 1.48 -0.64 -8.02
CA PHE A 108 0.14 -0.13 -7.68
C PHE A 108 0.22 1.34 -7.30
N ALA A 109 -0.87 2.07 -7.53
CA ALA A 109 -0.97 3.47 -7.17
C ALA A 109 -2.16 3.67 -6.24
N ILE A 110 -1.98 4.57 -5.27
CA ILE A 110 -3.02 4.98 -4.34
C ILE A 110 -3.33 6.46 -4.50
N GLY A 111 -4.57 6.82 -4.22
CA GLY A 111 -5.03 8.20 -4.09
C GLY A 111 -5.54 8.45 -2.69
N LEU A 112 -5.21 9.63 -2.15
CA LEU A 112 -5.64 10.08 -0.83
C LEU A 112 -6.08 11.53 -0.94
N ASP A 113 -7.31 11.82 -0.54
CA ASP A 113 -7.90 13.16 -0.68
C ASP A 113 -8.62 13.58 0.60
N ALA A 114 -8.19 14.70 1.16
CA ALA A 114 -8.85 15.46 2.20
C ALA A 114 -9.32 16.80 1.62
N PRO A 115 -10.45 16.83 0.89
CA PRO A 115 -10.92 18.05 0.23
C PRO A 115 -11.37 19.09 1.27
N ALA A 116 -11.36 20.39 0.95
CA ALA A 116 -11.85 21.44 1.87
C ALA A 116 -13.26 21.18 2.38
N ALA A 117 -14.13 20.65 1.52
CA ALA A 117 -15.50 20.32 1.84
C ALA A 117 -15.84 18.88 1.46
N GLY A 118 -16.64 18.23 2.29
CA GLY A 118 -17.09 16.84 2.10
C GLY A 118 -16.24 15.79 2.81
N GLY A 119 -16.45 14.53 2.46
CA GLY A 119 -15.75 13.39 3.07
C GLY A 119 -14.36 13.16 2.49
N PHE A 120 -13.51 12.55 3.31
CA PHE A 120 -12.22 12.00 2.91
C PHE A 120 -12.40 10.92 1.84
N ARG A 121 -11.42 10.79 0.95
CA ARG A 121 -11.43 9.78 -0.11
C ARG A 121 -10.11 9.04 -0.14
N ALA A 122 -10.18 7.78 -0.54
CA ALA A 122 -9.04 6.95 -0.80
C ALA A 122 -9.34 6.06 -1.99
N GLY A 123 -8.33 5.61 -2.70
CA GLY A 123 -8.49 4.56 -3.70
C GLY A 123 -7.16 3.92 -4.08
N VAL A 124 -7.22 2.73 -4.67
CA VAL A 124 -6.09 1.99 -5.21
C VAL A 124 -6.40 1.42 -6.58
N LEU A 125 -5.40 1.38 -7.46
CA LEU A 125 -5.43 0.66 -8.74
C LEU A 125 -4.06 0.06 -9.07
N GLU A 126 -4.05 -0.97 -9.91
CA GLU A 126 -2.82 -1.51 -10.49
C GLU A 126 -2.31 -0.53 -11.57
N SER A 127 -1.28 0.24 -11.23
CA SER A 127 -0.67 1.26 -12.10
C SER A 127 0.60 1.81 -11.46
N ASP A 128 1.54 2.25 -12.29
CA ASP A 128 2.71 3.06 -11.90
C ASP A 128 2.41 4.58 -11.85
N SER A 129 1.19 5.00 -12.19
CA SER A 129 0.81 6.41 -12.27
C SER A 129 0.21 6.93 -10.97
N ALA A 130 1.01 7.69 -10.22
CA ALA A 130 0.55 8.38 -9.01
C ALA A 130 -0.70 9.23 -9.27
N LYS A 131 -0.76 9.94 -10.40
CA LYS A 131 -1.93 10.78 -10.75
C LYS A 131 -3.21 9.97 -10.89
N LYS A 132 -3.17 8.83 -11.60
CA LYS A 132 -4.35 7.94 -11.73
C LYS A 132 -4.80 7.42 -10.37
N GLY A 133 -3.86 7.15 -9.46
CA GLY A 133 -4.15 6.83 -8.07
C GLY A 133 -5.11 7.84 -7.43
N LEU A 134 -4.81 9.13 -7.54
CA LEU A 134 -5.68 10.19 -7.02
C LEU A 134 -7.04 10.26 -7.75
N GLU A 135 -7.05 10.10 -9.06
CA GLU A 135 -8.27 10.22 -9.88
C GLU A 135 -9.34 9.16 -9.53
N ILE A 136 -8.94 7.99 -9.04
CA ILE A 136 -9.87 6.91 -8.66
C ILE A 136 -10.33 6.97 -7.19
N ALA A 137 -9.88 7.95 -6.41
CA ALA A 137 -10.18 8.01 -4.98
C ALA A 137 -11.68 8.25 -4.70
N THR A 138 -12.28 7.37 -3.90
CA THR A 138 -13.71 7.41 -3.53
C THR A 138 -13.90 7.56 -2.02
N ARG A 139 -15.11 7.93 -1.58
CA ARG A 139 -15.43 8.06 -0.15
C ARG A 139 -15.51 6.71 0.58
N GLN A 140 -15.57 5.61 -0.16
CA GLN A 140 -15.66 4.26 0.38
C GLN A 140 -14.29 3.58 0.43
N GLY A 141 -13.31 4.08 -0.31
CA GLY A 141 -12.12 3.30 -0.62
C GLY A 141 -12.43 2.20 -1.61
N ASN A 142 -11.47 1.30 -1.79
CA ASN A 142 -11.64 0.06 -2.54
C ASN A 142 -10.49 -0.89 -2.20
N SER A 143 -10.57 -2.09 -2.77
CA SER A 143 -9.49 -3.07 -2.77
C SER A 143 -9.31 -3.63 -4.16
N ILE A 144 -8.11 -4.11 -4.44
CA ILE A 144 -7.74 -4.81 -5.67
C ILE A 144 -6.91 -6.04 -5.33
N THR A 145 -6.97 -7.03 -6.22
CA THR A 145 -5.96 -8.08 -6.35
C THR A 145 -5.15 -7.73 -7.60
N LEU A 146 -3.82 -7.74 -7.49
CA LEU A 146 -2.97 -7.48 -8.65
C LEU A 146 -3.09 -8.64 -9.65
N THR A 147 -3.02 -8.33 -10.93
CA THR A 147 -3.38 -9.27 -12.00
C THR A 147 -2.36 -10.40 -12.15
N ASP A 148 -1.10 -10.14 -11.86
CA ASP A 148 -0.03 -11.12 -12.00
C ASP A 148 0.18 -11.93 -10.71
N ARG A 149 0.49 -13.21 -10.91
CA ARG A 149 0.89 -14.13 -9.85
C ARG A 149 2.38 -14.40 -9.96
N TYR A 150 3.03 -14.65 -8.83
CA TYR A 150 4.47 -14.87 -8.79
C TYR A 150 4.80 -16.23 -8.19
N LYS A 151 5.58 -17.03 -8.92
CA LYS A 151 6.01 -18.36 -8.51
C LYS A 151 7.46 -18.32 -8.02
N GLY A 152 7.72 -18.92 -6.87
CA GLY A 152 9.05 -19.07 -6.29
C GLY A 152 9.14 -20.31 -5.43
N LYS A 153 10.34 -20.64 -4.95
CA LYS A 153 10.53 -21.71 -3.97
C LYS A 153 10.46 -21.15 -2.57
N ASP A 154 9.90 -21.88 -1.62
CA ASP A 154 10.07 -21.56 -0.21
C ASP A 154 11.38 -22.11 0.38
N SER A 155 11.60 -21.88 1.67
CA SER A 155 12.81 -22.35 2.36
C SER A 155 12.92 -23.88 2.46
N ASP A 156 11.81 -24.60 2.27
CA ASP A 156 11.75 -26.06 2.29
C ASP A 156 11.98 -26.64 0.87
N GLY A 157 12.00 -25.77 -0.14
CA GLY A 157 12.25 -26.10 -1.54
C GLY A 157 10.98 -26.37 -2.33
N ASP A 158 9.81 -26.20 -1.72
CA ASP A 158 8.50 -26.39 -2.32
C ASP A 158 8.12 -25.18 -3.17
N ASP A 159 7.47 -25.44 -4.29
CA ASP A 159 6.97 -24.38 -5.17
C ASP A 159 5.76 -23.70 -4.51
N GLN A 160 5.79 -22.37 -4.44
CA GLN A 160 4.69 -21.54 -3.95
C GLN A 160 4.32 -20.52 -5.02
N VAL A 161 3.01 -20.25 -5.14
CA VAL A 161 2.49 -19.17 -5.98
C VAL A 161 1.85 -18.14 -5.07
N ILE A 162 2.16 -16.87 -5.29
CA ILE A 162 1.64 -15.76 -4.51
C ILE A 162 0.95 -14.73 -5.38
N GLU A 163 0.03 -14.00 -4.77
CA GLU A 163 -0.56 -12.79 -5.31
C GLU A 163 -0.65 -11.70 -4.25
N PHE A 164 -0.82 -10.45 -4.71
CA PHE A 164 -0.95 -9.29 -3.83
C PHE A 164 -2.38 -8.79 -3.79
N HIS A 165 -2.87 -8.56 -2.58
CA HIS A 165 -4.11 -7.83 -2.35
C HIS A 165 -3.77 -6.50 -1.71
N VAL A 166 -4.35 -5.43 -2.25
CA VAL A 166 -4.16 -4.08 -1.72
C VAL A 166 -5.52 -3.47 -1.41
N ALA A 167 -5.70 -3.01 -0.17
CA ALA A 167 -6.92 -2.36 0.28
C ALA A 167 -6.61 -0.99 0.85
N VAL A 168 -7.47 -0.02 0.57
CA VAL A 168 -7.35 1.34 1.11
C VAL A 168 -8.64 1.79 1.77
N TYR A 169 -8.49 2.45 2.90
CA TYR A 169 -9.59 2.87 3.76
C TYR A 169 -9.52 4.39 3.95
N PRO A 170 -10.58 5.12 3.55
CA PRO A 170 -10.62 6.57 3.69
C PRO A 170 -10.90 6.97 5.13
N GLY A 171 -10.47 8.18 5.49
CA GLY A 171 -10.65 8.75 6.81
C GLY A 171 -9.71 9.91 7.02
N MET A 172 -9.79 10.55 8.18
CA MET A 172 -8.74 11.46 8.63
C MET A 172 -7.47 10.67 8.99
N GLU A 173 -7.64 9.47 9.56
CA GLU A 173 -6.61 8.46 9.73
C GLU A 173 -6.83 7.38 8.67
N MET A 174 -6.23 7.57 7.50
CA MET A 174 -6.30 6.67 6.36
C MET A 174 -5.41 5.45 6.59
N LYS A 175 -5.79 4.34 5.96
CA LYS A 175 -5.04 3.09 6.05
C LYS A 175 -4.91 2.44 4.68
N VAL A 176 -3.71 1.96 4.39
CA VAL A 176 -3.39 1.13 3.22
C VAL A 176 -2.86 -0.20 3.74
N VAL A 177 -3.41 -1.29 3.27
CA VAL A 177 -2.96 -2.64 3.64
C VAL A 177 -2.54 -3.36 2.38
N ILE A 178 -1.33 -3.89 2.38
CA ILE A 178 -0.75 -4.68 1.30
C ILE A 178 -0.52 -6.07 1.88
N THR A 179 -1.23 -7.07 1.40
CA THR A 179 -1.09 -8.46 1.85
C THR A 179 -0.59 -9.35 0.73
N GLN A 180 0.31 -10.26 1.08
CA GLN A 180 0.70 -11.39 0.25
C GLN A 180 -0.18 -12.58 0.62
N VAL A 181 -0.72 -13.27 -0.39
CA VAL A 181 -1.53 -14.48 -0.22
C VAL A 181 -0.88 -15.60 -1.03
N ILE A 182 -0.78 -16.79 -0.45
CA ILE A 182 -0.40 -18.01 -1.18
C ILE A 182 -1.67 -18.55 -1.82
N VAL A 183 -1.58 -18.86 -3.11
CA VAL A 183 -2.69 -19.38 -3.92
C VAL A 183 -2.31 -20.71 -4.56
N ASP A 184 -3.31 -21.55 -4.76
CA ASP A 184 -3.11 -22.81 -5.47
C ASP A 184 -2.84 -22.51 -6.95
N SER A 185 -1.86 -23.20 -7.53
CA SER A 185 -1.48 -23.02 -8.94
C SER A 185 -2.59 -23.39 -9.94
N ASN A 186 -3.67 -24.02 -9.47
CA ASN A 186 -4.76 -24.57 -10.27
C ASN A 186 -6.06 -23.75 -10.23
N ASP A 187 -6.11 -22.65 -9.47
CA ASP A 187 -7.27 -21.76 -9.44
C ASP A 187 -7.26 -20.84 -10.67
N GLU A 188 -7.77 -21.36 -11.80
CA GLU A 188 -8.23 -20.60 -12.98
C GLU A 188 -9.71 -20.18 -12.87
#